data_AF-A0A6B0STZ3-F1
#
_entry.id   AF-A0A6B0STZ3-F1
#
_cell.length_a   1.000
_cell.length_b   1.000
_cell.length_c   1.000
_cell.angle_alpha   90.00
_cell.angle_beta   90.00
_cell.angle_gamma   90.00
#
_symmetry.space_group_name_H-M   'P 1'
#
loop_
_entity.id
_entity.type
_entity.pdbx_description
1 polymer ?
#
loop_
_entity_poly.entity_id
_entity_poly.type
_entity_poly.pdbx_seq_one_letter_code
_entity_poly.pdbx_strand_id
1 'polypeptide(L)'
;MKPRHRDGLLALAATVVLLAGAAALGVAPASLLAPPAPLAAAVGALGAVAIELAMAARPEAARRVWADARVRWGGTLLVAAGGPAAVAFGRPVVGRIVVAGLAGGLLAYFLLLAGVLSGTLPPPETWLDDGG
;
A
#
# COMPACT_ATOMS: atom_id res chain seq x y z
N MET A 1 -20.20 7.87 -5.10
CA MET A 1 -19.09 7.69 -4.13
C MET A 1 -17.89 8.49 -4.61
N LYS A 2 -17.24 9.30 -3.77
CA LYS A 2 -16.04 10.06 -4.17
C LYS A 2 -14.88 9.08 -4.47
N PRO A 3 -14.02 9.32 -5.48
CA PRO A 3 -12.95 8.39 -5.87
C PRO A 3 -12.10 7.89 -4.69
N ARG A 4 -11.70 8.78 -3.78
CA ARG A 4 -10.92 8.45 -2.58
C ARG A 4 -11.59 7.48 -1.62
N HIS A 5 -12.92 7.51 -1.51
CA HIS A 5 -13.65 6.54 -0.67
C HIS A 5 -13.63 5.14 -1.30
N ARG A 6 -13.74 5.07 -2.63
CA ARG A 6 -13.60 3.81 -3.37
C ARG A 6 -12.23 3.21 -3.16
N ASP A 7 -11.19 4.02 -3.31
CA ASP A 7 -9.82 3.55 -3.28
C ASP A 7 -9.43 3.14 -1.84
N GLY A 8 -9.92 3.86 -0.82
CA GLY A 8 -9.84 3.45 0.58
C GLY A 8 -10.53 2.10 0.86
N LEU A 9 -11.72 1.86 0.30
CA LEU A 9 -12.42 0.57 0.43
C LEU A 9 -11.67 -0.57 -0.25
N LEU A 10 -11.10 -0.33 -1.44
CA LEU A 10 -10.29 -1.32 -2.15
C LEU A 10 -9.00 -1.63 -1.38
N ALA A 11 -8.33 -0.62 -0.83
CA ALA A 11 -7.16 -0.80 0.01
C ALA A 11 -7.51 -1.57 1.29
N LEU A 12 -8.66 -1.28 1.91
CA LEU A 12 -9.15 -2.02 3.08
C LEU A 12 -9.40 -3.49 2.74
N ALA A 13 -10.13 -3.77 1.65
CA ALA A 13 -10.37 -5.13 1.19
C ALA A 13 -9.06 -5.87 0.90
N ALA A 14 -8.11 -5.23 0.20
CA ALA A 14 -6.80 -5.81 -0.08
C ALA A 14 -6.00 -6.10 1.20
N THR A 15 -6.10 -5.21 2.21
CA THR A 15 -5.47 -5.40 3.52
C THR A 15 -6.04 -6.62 4.24
N VAL A 16 -7.37 -6.76 4.26
CA VAL A 16 -8.04 -7.92 4.86
C VAL A 16 -7.59 -9.21 4.17
N VAL A 17 -7.59 -9.24 2.83
CA VAL A 17 -7.18 -10.42 2.06
C VAL A 17 -5.71 -10.76 2.28
N LEU A 18 -4.83 -9.76 2.28
CA LEU A 18 -3.39 -9.93 2.55
C LEU A 18 -3.16 -10.60 3.91
N LEU A 19 -3.76 -10.04 4.97
CA LEU A 19 -3.55 -10.51 6.34
C LEU A 19 -4.21 -11.87 6.58
N ALA A 20 -5.45 -12.04 6.13
CA ALA A 20 -6.16 -13.31 6.28
C ALA A 20 -5.49 -14.43 5.47
N GLY A 21 -5.07 -14.15 4.23
CA GLY A 21 -4.37 -15.11 3.38
C GLY A 21 -3.01 -15.49 3.94
N ALA A 22 -2.22 -14.53 4.42
CA ALA A 22 -0.94 -14.82 5.07
C ALA A 22 -1.13 -15.65 6.36
N ALA A 23 -2.13 -15.33 7.18
CA ALA A 23 -2.46 -16.09 8.38
C ALA A 23 -2.91 -17.53 8.07
N ALA A 24 -3.76 -17.70 7.06
CA ALA A 24 -4.20 -19.03 6.59
C ALA A 24 -3.03 -19.90 6.09
N LEU A 25 -1.94 -19.27 5.63
CA LEU A 25 -0.71 -19.92 5.20
C LEU A 25 0.36 -20.02 6.31
N GLY A 26 -0.01 -19.74 7.57
CA GLY A 26 0.84 -19.97 8.73
C GLY A 26 1.71 -18.77 9.17
N VAL A 27 1.51 -17.58 8.61
CA VAL A 27 2.18 -16.36 9.10
C VAL A 27 1.39 -15.76 10.26
N ALA A 28 1.86 -16.01 11.49
CA ALA A 28 1.26 -15.41 12.67
C ALA A 28 1.44 -13.87 12.66
N PRO A 29 0.42 -13.05 12.94
CA PRO A 29 0.53 -11.59 12.95
C PRO A 29 1.65 -11.07 13.87
N ALA A 30 1.82 -11.69 15.05
CA ALA A 30 2.87 -11.34 16.00
C ALA A 30 4.29 -11.52 15.41
N SER A 31 4.47 -12.41 14.43
CA SER A 31 5.76 -12.63 13.79
C SER A 31 6.22 -11.44 12.94
N LEU A 32 5.31 -10.54 12.55
CA LEU A 32 5.61 -9.32 11.79
C LEU A 32 6.34 -8.26 12.64
N LEU A 33 6.35 -8.43 13.96
CA LEU A 33 7.12 -7.60 14.89
C LEU A 33 8.55 -8.12 15.10
N ALA A 34 8.83 -9.36 14.69
CA ALA A 34 10.13 -9.98 14.86
C ALA A 34 11.08 -9.65 13.68
N PRO A 35 12.38 -9.46 13.91
CA PRO A 35 13.34 -9.23 12.84
C PRO A 35 13.30 -10.32 11.75
N PRO A 36 13.43 -9.96 10.46
CA PRO A 36 13.67 -8.60 9.93
C PRO A 36 12.38 -7.86 9.50
N ALA A 37 11.20 -8.32 9.90
CA ALA A 37 9.91 -7.81 9.41
C ALA A 37 9.66 -6.30 9.67
N PRO A 38 10.04 -5.72 10.83
CA PRO A 38 9.88 -4.27 11.05
C PRO A 38 10.65 -3.40 10.04
N LEU A 39 11.87 -3.82 9.67
CA LEU A 39 12.65 -3.12 8.65
C LEU A 39 11.98 -3.19 7.28
N ALA A 40 11.48 -4.38 6.91
CA ALA A 40 10.73 -4.55 5.67
C ALA A 40 9.47 -3.67 5.63
N ALA A 41 8.75 -3.56 6.75
CA ALA A 41 7.59 -2.67 6.87
C ALA A 41 7.98 -1.20 6.70
N ALA A 42 9.08 -0.75 7.31
CA ALA A 42 9.59 0.61 7.14
C ALA A 42 9.97 0.90 5.68
N VAL A 43 10.64 -0.04 5.00
CA VAL A 43 10.97 0.06 3.57
C VAL A 43 9.69 0.14 2.72
N GLY A 44 8.68 -0.69 3.04
CA GLY A 44 7.38 -0.65 2.36
C GLY A 44 6.66 0.69 2.55
N ALA A 45 6.67 1.24 3.77
CA ALA A 45 6.11 2.55 4.08
C ALA A 45 6.82 3.67 3.30
N LEU A 46 8.16 3.68 3.29
CA LEU A 46 8.96 4.64 2.53
C LEU A 46 8.69 4.52 1.03
N GLY A 47 8.57 3.29 0.50
CA GLY A 47 8.23 3.05 -0.90
C GLY A 47 6.86 3.62 -1.26
N ALA A 48 5.84 3.44 -0.42
CA ALA A 48 4.52 4.02 -0.63
C ALA A 48 4.55 5.56 -0.63
N VAL A 49 5.25 6.16 0.32
CA VAL A 49 5.43 7.63 0.37
C VAL A 49 6.17 8.13 -0.88
N ALA A 50 7.23 7.45 -1.30
CA ALA A 50 7.97 7.82 -2.50
C ALA A 50 7.11 7.73 -3.78
N ILE A 51 6.25 6.71 -3.89
CA ILE A 51 5.29 6.58 -4.98
C ILE A 51 4.29 7.75 -4.97
N GLU A 52 3.73 8.09 -3.81
CA GLU A 52 2.82 9.24 -3.66
C GLU A 52 3.51 10.56 -4.04
N LEU A 53 4.76 10.78 -3.59
CA LEU A 53 5.55 11.95 -3.98
C LEU A 53 5.86 11.99 -5.48
N ALA A 54 6.19 10.85 -6.08
CA ALA A 54 6.43 10.77 -7.52
C ALA A 54 5.16 11.05 -8.33
N MET A 55 4.00 10.61 -7.83
CA MET A 55 2.69 10.92 -8.43
C MET A 55 2.34 12.40 -8.26
N ALA A 56 2.61 12.98 -7.09
CA ALA A 56 2.47 14.41 -6.82
C ALA A 56 3.35 15.26 -7.75
N ALA A 57 4.57 14.80 -8.06
CA ALA A 57 5.47 15.50 -8.97
C ALA A 57 5.03 15.46 -10.44
N ARG A 58 4.15 14.52 -10.81
CA ARG A 58 3.67 14.32 -12.19
C ARG A 58 2.18 13.98 -12.20
N PRO A 59 1.30 14.91 -11.76
CA PRO A 59 -0.11 14.61 -11.57
C PRO A 59 -0.78 14.15 -12.87
N GLU A 60 -0.34 14.65 -14.02
CA GLU A 60 -1.03 14.36 -15.29
C GLU A 60 -0.66 12.98 -15.82
N ALA A 61 0.57 12.54 -15.53
CA ALA A 61 1.01 11.18 -15.77
C ALA A 61 0.31 10.22 -14.81
N ALA A 62 0.23 10.56 -13.52
CA ALA A 62 -0.49 9.77 -12.51
C ALA A 62 -1.97 9.61 -12.89
N ARG A 63 -2.67 10.68 -13.28
CA ARG A 63 -4.06 10.62 -13.73
C ARG A 63 -4.25 9.70 -14.95
N ARG A 64 -3.33 9.74 -15.93
CA ARG A 64 -3.38 8.84 -17.10
C ARG A 64 -3.16 7.38 -16.73
N VAL A 65 -2.19 7.12 -15.86
CA VAL A 65 -1.87 5.77 -15.37
C VAL A 65 -3.04 5.19 -14.57
N TRP A 66 -3.64 5.98 -13.68
CA TRP A 66 -4.78 5.57 -12.86
C TRP A 66 -6.12 5.54 -13.62
N ALA A 67 -6.21 6.16 -14.80
CA ALA A 67 -7.36 5.98 -15.68
C ALA A 67 -7.43 4.56 -16.24
N ASP A 68 -6.31 3.84 -16.34
CA ASP A 68 -6.28 2.45 -16.77
C ASP A 68 -6.77 1.52 -15.65
N ALA A 69 -7.88 0.83 -15.91
CA ALA A 69 -8.44 -0.16 -15.02
C ALA A 69 -7.46 -1.30 -14.71
N ARG A 70 -6.55 -1.63 -15.64
CA ARG A 70 -5.53 -2.68 -15.46
C ARG A 70 -4.51 -2.29 -14.39
N VAL A 71 -4.11 -1.02 -14.34
CA VAL A 71 -3.17 -0.54 -13.32
C VAL A 71 -3.85 -0.55 -11.96
N ARG A 72 -5.10 -0.07 -11.90
CA ARG A 72 -5.91 -0.08 -10.68
C ARG A 72 -6.08 -1.48 -10.10
N TRP A 73 -6.58 -2.40 -10.91
CA TRP A 73 -6.77 -3.77 -10.49
C TRP A 73 -5.45 -4.49 -10.25
N GLY A 74 -4.44 -4.21 -11.06
CA GLY A 74 -3.10 -4.77 -10.92
C GLY A 74 -2.47 -4.43 -9.57
N GLY A 75 -2.52 -3.17 -9.15
CA GLY A 75 -2.04 -2.75 -7.84
C GLY A 75 -2.81 -3.42 -6.69
N THR A 76 -4.14 -3.43 -6.75
CA THR A 76 -4.97 -4.07 -5.73
C THR A 76 -4.72 -5.58 -5.65
N LEU A 77 -4.66 -6.27 -6.79
CA LEU A 77 -4.40 -7.71 -6.87
C LEU A 77 -2.97 -8.05 -6.42
N LEU A 78 -1.99 -7.22 -6.76
CA LEU A 78 -0.61 -7.40 -6.30
C LEU A 78 -0.55 -7.36 -4.78
N VAL A 79 -1.23 -6.43 -4.13
CA VAL A 79 -1.24 -6.34 -2.66
C VAL A 79 -2.04 -7.50 -2.06
N ALA A 80 -3.23 -7.79 -2.59
CA ALA A 80 -4.11 -8.82 -2.06
C ALA A 80 -3.53 -10.24 -2.20
N ALA A 81 -2.94 -10.56 -3.35
CA ALA A 81 -2.44 -11.90 -3.68
C ALA A 81 -0.92 -12.03 -3.55
N GLY A 82 -0.15 -10.95 -3.65
CA GLY A 82 1.31 -11.00 -3.65
C GLY A 82 1.89 -11.48 -2.33
N GLY A 83 1.32 -11.07 -1.19
CA GLY A 83 1.69 -11.59 0.12
C GLY A 83 1.42 -13.09 0.26
N PRO A 84 0.17 -13.54 0.08
CA PRO A 84 -0.16 -14.98 0.10
C PRO A 84 0.66 -15.81 -0.90
N ALA A 85 0.87 -15.32 -2.12
CA ALA A 85 1.71 -16.00 -3.11
C ALA A 85 3.17 -16.09 -2.64
N ALA A 86 3.74 -15.02 -2.08
CA ALA A 86 5.10 -15.04 -1.53
C ALA A 86 5.23 -16.00 -0.34
N VAL A 87 4.18 -16.20 0.46
CA VAL A 87 4.15 -17.21 1.52
C VAL A 87 4.03 -18.61 0.96
N ALA A 88 3.16 -18.83 -0.03
CA ALA A 88 2.90 -20.15 -0.62
C ALA A 88 4.09 -20.68 -1.44
N PHE A 89 4.77 -19.82 -2.18
CA PHE A 89 5.86 -20.19 -3.09
C PHE A 89 7.25 -19.85 -2.55
N GLY A 90 7.34 -18.97 -1.56
CA GLY A 90 8.62 -18.55 -0.95
C GLY A 90 9.00 -19.39 0.26
N ARG A 91 10.22 -19.15 0.76
CA ARG A 91 10.61 -19.62 2.10
C ARG A 91 9.84 -18.83 3.17
N PRO A 92 9.59 -19.39 4.37
CA PRO A 92 8.83 -18.71 5.43
C PRO A 92 9.31 -17.29 5.76
N VAL A 93 10.64 -17.10 5.74
CA VAL A 93 11.27 -15.79 5.96
C VAL A 93 10.92 -14.78 4.87
N VAL A 94 10.93 -15.20 3.60
CA VAL A 94 10.63 -14.34 2.45
C VAL A 94 9.16 -13.93 2.45
N GLY A 95 8.27 -14.91 2.63
CA GLY A 95 6.82 -14.63 2.72
C GLY A 95 6.51 -13.61 3.80
N ARG A 96 7.11 -13.76 4.99
CA ARG A 96 6.97 -12.82 6.10
C ARG A 96 7.50 -11.43 5.77
N ILE A 97 8.66 -11.32 5.10
CA ILE A 97 9.24 -10.04 4.68
C ILE A 97 8.31 -9.31 3.70
N VAL A 98 7.79 -10.03 2.70
CA VAL A 98 6.88 -9.46 1.69
C VAL A 98 5.59 -8.98 2.35
N VAL A 99 4.97 -9.81 3.20
CA VAL A 99 3.75 -9.43 3.94
C VAL A 99 4.00 -8.20 4.80
N ALA A 100 5.12 -8.14 5.52
CA ALA A 100 5.47 -6.99 6.35
C ALA A 100 5.67 -5.71 5.51
N GLY A 101 6.37 -5.81 4.38
CA GLY A 101 6.57 -4.68 3.46
C GLY A 101 5.25 -4.16 2.88
N LEU A 102 4.39 -5.06 2.40
CA LEU A 102 3.07 -4.69 1.88
C LEU A 102 2.19 -4.05 2.97
N ALA A 103 2.21 -4.60 4.19
CA ALA A 103 1.48 -4.04 5.32
C ALA A 103 1.99 -2.64 5.73
N GLY A 104 3.32 -2.44 5.72
CA GLY A 104 3.92 -1.13 5.97
C GLY A 104 3.54 -0.09 4.92
N GLY A 105 3.55 -0.48 3.64
CA GLY A 105 3.09 0.39 2.54
C GLY A 105 1.61 0.77 2.66
N LEU A 106 0.75 -0.21 2.99
CA LEU A 106 -0.68 0.03 3.25
C LEU A 106 -0.91 0.96 4.44
N LEU A 107 -0.16 0.78 5.53
CA LEU A 107 -0.25 1.66 6.69
C LEU A 107 0.11 3.10 6.32
N ALA A 108 1.21 3.31 5.60
CA ALA A 108 1.59 4.64 5.12
C ALA A 108 0.50 5.25 4.22
N TYR A 109 -0.04 4.46 3.28
CA TYR A 109 -1.15 4.89 2.43
C TYR A 109 -2.37 5.33 3.24
N PHE A 110 -2.78 4.54 4.25
CA PHE A 110 -3.92 4.90 5.10
C PHE A 110 -3.66 6.16 5.93
N LEU A 111 -2.44 6.35 6.44
CA LEU A 111 -2.09 7.56 7.19
C LEU A 111 -2.14 8.80 6.30
N LEU A 112 -1.62 8.71 5.06
CA LEU A 112 -1.72 9.79 4.08
C LEU A 112 -3.18 10.08 3.72
N LEU A 113 -3.96 9.03 3.42
CA LEU A 113 -5.37 9.17 3.09
C LEU A 113 -6.16 9.78 4.25
N ALA A 114 -5.92 9.34 5.49
CA ALA A 114 -6.54 9.89 6.68
C ALA A 114 -6.18 11.38 6.84
N GLY A 115 -4.92 11.73 6.66
CA GLY A 115 -4.46 13.13 6.73
C GLY A 115 -5.11 14.02 5.67
N VAL A 116 -5.33 13.50 4.46
CA VAL A 116 -6.02 14.20 3.38
C VAL A 116 -7.53 14.35 3.68
N LEU A 117 -8.17 13.30 4.20
CA LEU A 117 -9.61 13.32 4.51
C LEU A 117 -9.94 14.18 5.73
N SER A 118 -9.05 14.27 6.72
CA SER A 118 -9.19 15.15 7.88
C SER A 118 -8.87 16.61 7.56
N GLY A 119 -8.25 16.89 6.41
CA GLY A 119 -7.76 18.21 6.03
C GLY A 119 -6.44 18.61 6.70
N THR A 120 -5.78 17.72 7.43
CA THR A 120 -4.45 17.99 8.02
C THR A 120 -3.34 17.99 6.97
N LEU A 121 -3.55 17.28 5.86
CA LEU A 121 -2.67 17.30 4.70
C LEU A 121 -3.46 17.83 3.49
N PRO A 122 -2.86 18.70 2.66
CA PRO A 122 -3.45 19.03 1.38
C PRO A 122 -3.47 17.79 0.47
N PRO A 123 -4.30 17.79 -0.58
CA PRO A 123 -4.29 16.72 -1.57
C PRO A 123 -2.91 16.51 -2.21
N PRO A 124 -2.48 15.28 -2.53
CA PRO A 124 -1.15 15.01 -3.07
C PRO A 124 -0.83 15.80 -4.34
N GLU A 125 -1.84 16.02 -5.19
CA GLU A 125 -1.73 16.81 -6.40
C GLU A 125 -1.27 18.25 -6.19
N THR A 126 -1.33 18.80 -4.96
CA THR A 126 -0.91 20.17 -4.65
C THR A 126 0.33 20.24 -3.76
N TRP A 127 1.00 19.12 -3.48
CA TRP A 127 2.16 19.11 -2.56
C TRP A 127 3.40 19.82 -3.12
N LEU A 128 3.48 19.92 -4.44
CA LEU A 128 4.62 20.51 -5.17
C LEU A 128 4.20 21.70 -6.04
N ASP A 129 2.93 22.11 -5.98
CA ASP A 129 2.49 23.38 -6.54
C ASP A 129 2.92 24.49 -5.57
N ASP A 130 4.16 24.96 -5.76
CA ASP A 130 4.60 26.23 -5.20
C ASP A 130 3.76 27.32 -5.89
N GLY A 131 2.85 27.97 -5.15
CA GLY A 131 1.91 28.96 -5.67
C GLY A 131 2.56 29.90 -6.71
N GLY A 132 2.07 29.82 -7.94
CA GLY A 132 2.28 30.82 -8.98
C GLY A 132 1.30 31.98 -8.83
#